data_AF-A0A7L6BAT9-F1
#
_entry.id   AF-A0A7L6BAT9-F1
#
_cell.length_a   1.000
_cell.length_b   1.000
_cell.length_c   1.000
_cell.angle_alpha   90.00
_cell.angle_beta   90.00
_cell.angle_gamma   90.00
#
_symmetry.space_group_name_H-M   'P 1'
#
loop_
_entity.id
_entity.type
_entity.pdbx_description
1 polymer ?
#
loop_
_entity_poly.entity_id
_entity_poly.type
_entity_poly.pdbx_seq_one_letter_code
_entity_poly.pdbx_strand_id
1 'polypeptide(L)'
;MDGLNVYLGLGIVFLLAAALGEVEALGVRIPPLKSRLVRAALALSGAALVVAAFVAPLPGTAATERSERRAAYQRQVLAACDAIASTRATGDNALRVDDRGRMSRDQMVSILGQQWAQESETMRRLLSREVPEGLRPEWREAEAAWQPITVRGPRYVSAVRGLPDAFTQEQLERVTADVAAAGGYEEWSRFRSAMSELAGGTCKLPA
;
A
#
# COMPACT_ATOMS: atom_id res chain seq x y z
N MET A 1 11.30 -22.20 -27.03
CA MET A 1 12.24 -22.97 -26.19
C MET A 1 12.78 -22.01 -25.15
N ASP A 2 12.30 -22.18 -23.92
CA ASP A 2 12.56 -21.25 -22.82
C ASP A 2 14.04 -21.27 -22.45
N GLY A 3 14.69 -20.10 -22.40
CA GLY A 3 16.11 -19.98 -22.10
C GLY A 3 16.51 -20.67 -20.79
N LEU A 4 15.59 -20.78 -19.83
CA LEU A 4 15.77 -21.51 -18.57
C LEU A 4 16.04 -23.01 -18.78
N ASN A 5 15.32 -23.66 -19.70
CA ASN A 5 15.53 -25.07 -20.02
C ASN A 5 16.89 -25.30 -20.70
N VAL A 6 17.39 -24.29 -21.43
CA VAL A 6 18.72 -24.34 -22.05
C VAL A 6 19.82 -24.19 -21.01
N TYR A 7 19.71 -23.24 -20.07
CA TYR A 7 20.72 -23.03 -19.02
C TYR A 7 20.76 -24.17 -17.99
N LEU A 8 19.60 -24.67 -17.56
CA LEU A 8 19.51 -25.81 -16.65
C LEU A 8 20.02 -27.09 -17.31
N GLY A 9 19.65 -27.30 -18.58
CA GLY A 9 20.14 -28.41 -19.40
C GLY A 9 21.66 -28.36 -19.59
N LEU A 10 22.22 -27.22 -20.00
CA LEU A 10 23.67 -27.05 -20.14
C LEU A 10 24.41 -27.22 -18.81
N GLY A 11 23.88 -26.65 -17.72
CA GLY A 11 24.49 -26.73 -16.38
C GLY A 11 24.60 -28.17 -15.87
N ILE A 12 23.54 -28.96 -16.04
CA ILE A 12 23.54 -30.39 -15.69
C ILE A 12 24.51 -31.17 -16.59
N VAL A 13 24.56 -30.89 -17.90
CA VAL A 13 25.49 -31.54 -18.83
C VAL A 13 26.95 -31.26 -18.45
N PHE A 14 27.29 -30.03 -18.09
CA PHE A 14 28.66 -29.69 -17.67
C PHE A 14 29.06 -30.35 -16.35
N LEU A 15 28.14 -30.45 -15.37
CA LEU A 15 28.39 -31.15 -14.12
C LEU A 15 28.59 -32.65 -14.32
N LEU A 16 27.76 -33.27 -15.17
CA LEU A 16 27.90 -34.68 -15.53
C LEU A 16 29.22 -34.92 -16.28
N ALA A 17 29.59 -34.05 -17.24
CA ALA A 17 30.82 -34.18 -18.01
C ALA A 17 32.07 -34.07 -17.13
N ALA A 18 32.03 -33.24 -16.09
CA ALA A 18 33.11 -33.11 -15.11
C ALA A 18 33.23 -34.33 -14.17
N ALA A 19 32.10 -34.93 -13.77
CA ALA A 19 32.06 -36.04 -12.81
C ALA A 19 32.33 -37.41 -13.44
N LEU A 20 31.72 -37.68 -14.60
CA LEU A 20 31.69 -39.01 -15.21
C LEU A 20 32.75 -39.19 -16.30
N GLY A 21 33.29 -38.11 -16.84
CA GLY A 21 34.32 -38.15 -17.90
C GLY A 21 33.79 -38.61 -19.27
N GLU A 22 32.65 -39.29 -19.32
CA GLU A 22 31.87 -39.60 -20.52
C GLU A 22 30.38 -39.37 -20.20
N VAL A 23 29.70 -38.58 -21.02
CA VAL A 23 28.26 -38.34 -20.89
C VAL A 23 27.65 -38.33 -22.29
N GLU A 24 26.69 -39.22 -22.52
CA GLU A 24 25.76 -39.11 -23.63
C GLU A 24 24.54 -38.33 -23.14
N ALA A 25 24.51 -37.02 -23.41
CA ALA A 25 23.34 -36.19 -23.17
C ALA A 25 23.04 -35.39 -24.45
N LEU A 26 21.77 -35.38 -24.85
CA LEU A 26 21.26 -34.62 -26.02
C LEU A 26 21.91 -34.99 -27.37
N GLY A 27 22.40 -36.23 -27.54
CA GLY A 27 22.89 -36.74 -28.82
C GLY A 27 24.31 -36.31 -29.22
N VAL A 28 25.07 -35.68 -28.31
CA VAL A 28 26.45 -35.24 -28.55
C VAL A 28 27.41 -36.02 -27.65
N ARG A 29 28.37 -36.75 -28.24
CA ARG A 29 29.46 -37.43 -27.51
C ARG A 29 30.59 -36.45 -27.19
N ILE A 30 30.84 -36.22 -25.91
CA ILE A 30 32.00 -35.44 -25.44
C ILE A 30 33.14 -36.44 -25.12
N PRO A 31 34.31 -36.33 -25.77
CA PRO A 31 35.42 -37.28 -25.55
C PRO A 31 36.02 -37.17 -24.14
N PRO A 32 36.66 -38.24 -23.62
CA PRO A 32 37.15 -38.28 -22.25
C PRO A 32 38.23 -37.23 -21.99
N LEU A 33 37.90 -36.29 -21.10
CA LEU A 33 38.78 -35.21 -20.68
C LEU A 33 39.86 -35.77 -19.73
N LYS A 34 41.10 -35.84 -20.21
CA LYS A 34 42.27 -36.34 -19.45
C LYS A 34 42.82 -35.34 -18.42
N SER A 35 42.54 -34.04 -18.57
CA SER A 35 43.10 -33.00 -17.71
C SER A 35 42.20 -32.70 -16.50
N ARG A 36 42.75 -32.84 -15.29
CA ARG A 36 42.07 -32.50 -14.02
C ARG A 36 41.67 -31.02 -13.94
N LEU A 37 42.47 -30.12 -14.54
CA LEU A 37 42.18 -28.69 -14.58
C LEU A 37 40.93 -28.38 -15.42
N VAL A 38 40.76 -29.08 -16.54
CA VAL A 38 39.59 -28.90 -17.42
C VAL A 38 38.31 -29.41 -16.74
N ARG A 39 38.39 -30.52 -16.00
CA ARG A 39 37.26 -31.02 -15.21
C ARG A 39 36.86 -30.05 -14.10
N ALA A 40 37.83 -29.47 -13.39
CA ALA A 40 37.55 -28.47 -12.35
C ALA A 40 36.91 -27.20 -12.92
N ALA A 41 37.40 -26.71 -14.06
CA ALA A 41 36.82 -25.56 -14.76
C ALA A 41 35.36 -25.83 -15.18
N LEU A 42 35.08 -27.00 -15.77
CA LEU A 42 33.72 -27.40 -16.18
C LEU A 42 32.76 -27.56 -14.99
N ALA A 43 33.22 -28.14 -13.88
CA ALA A 43 32.40 -28.26 -12.67
C ALA A 43 32.03 -26.89 -12.10
N LEU A 44 33.00 -25.96 -12.06
CA LEU A 44 32.76 -24.59 -11.61
C LEU A 44 31.81 -23.82 -12.54
N SER A 45 32.00 -23.95 -13.87
CA SER A 45 31.11 -23.32 -14.85
C SER A 45 29.69 -23.90 -14.79
N GLY A 46 29.55 -25.22 -14.63
CA GLY A 46 28.26 -25.89 -14.47
C GLY A 46 27.54 -25.45 -13.19
N ALA A 47 28.25 -25.39 -12.06
CA ALA A 47 27.68 -24.89 -10.81
C ALA A 47 27.25 -23.43 -10.91
N ALA A 48 28.06 -22.56 -11.53
CA ALA A 48 27.71 -21.15 -11.74
C ALA A 48 26.45 -20.98 -12.61
N LEU A 49 26.30 -21.80 -13.66
CA LEU A 49 25.11 -21.80 -14.52
C LEU A 49 23.85 -22.29 -13.80
N VAL A 50 23.95 -23.33 -12.96
CA VAL A 50 22.83 -23.80 -12.14
C VAL A 50 22.43 -22.74 -11.13
N VAL A 51 23.38 -22.13 -10.42
CA VAL A 51 23.09 -21.04 -9.48
C VAL A 51 22.47 -19.85 -10.21
N ALA A 52 22.98 -19.47 -11.39
CA ALA A 52 22.39 -18.41 -12.19
C ALA A 52 20.94 -18.72 -12.62
N ALA A 53 20.60 -19.99 -12.90
CA ALA A 53 19.23 -20.39 -13.23
C ALA A 53 18.26 -20.30 -12.03
N PHE A 54 18.76 -20.39 -10.79
CA PHE A 54 17.95 -20.23 -9.57
C PHE A 54 17.89 -18.78 -9.07
N VAL A 55 18.88 -17.96 -9.39
CA VAL A 55 18.97 -16.56 -8.95
C VAL A 55 18.44 -15.58 -10.01
N ALA A 56 18.46 -15.93 -11.30
CA ALA A 56 17.91 -15.08 -12.34
C ALA A 56 16.37 -15.10 -12.29
N PRO A 57 15.72 -13.93 -12.19
CA PRO A 57 14.26 -13.86 -12.29
C PRO A 57 13.81 -14.38 -13.66
N LEU A 58 12.88 -15.32 -13.65
CA LEU A 58 12.28 -15.87 -14.86
C LEU A 58 11.73 -14.72 -15.72
N PRO A 59 11.97 -14.72 -17.05
CA PRO A 59 11.35 -13.75 -17.94
C PRO A 59 9.82 -13.88 -17.82
N GLY A 60 9.18 -12.86 -17.22
CA GLY A 60 7.74 -12.84 -16.91
C GLY A 60 7.40 -12.64 -15.43
N THR A 61 8.24 -13.05 -14.47
CA THR A 61 7.91 -12.92 -13.04
C THR A 61 8.02 -11.49 -12.53
N ALA A 62 8.98 -10.70 -13.02
CA ALA A 62 9.14 -9.31 -12.60
C ALA A 62 7.92 -8.43 -12.96
N ALA A 63 7.19 -8.75 -14.03
CA ALA A 63 5.96 -8.04 -14.37
C ALA A 63 4.79 -8.46 -13.46
N THR A 64 4.67 -9.76 -13.21
CA THR A 64 3.66 -10.32 -12.29
C THR A 64 3.86 -9.84 -10.85
N GLU A 65 5.09 -9.87 -10.33
CA GLU A 65 5.42 -9.36 -8.99
C GLU A 65 5.12 -7.87 -8.85
N ARG A 66 5.41 -7.05 -9.88
CA ARG A 66 5.05 -5.63 -9.88
C ARG A 66 3.54 -5.42 -9.86
N SER A 67 2.79 -6.22 -10.61
CA SER A 67 1.32 -6.20 -10.62
C SER A 67 0.75 -6.59 -9.26
N GLU A 68 1.26 -7.66 -8.65
CA GLU A 68 0.84 -8.12 -7.33
C GLU A 68 1.15 -7.11 -6.23
N ARG A 69 2.33 -6.47 -6.25
CA ARG A 69 2.67 -5.39 -5.32
C ARG A 69 1.72 -4.20 -5.45
N ARG A 70 1.37 -3.79 -6.69
CA ARG A 70 0.36 -2.75 -6.91
C ARG A 70 -1.00 -3.14 -6.35
N ALA A 71 -1.50 -4.32 -6.69
CA ALA A 71 -2.80 -4.81 -6.22
C ALA A 71 -2.84 -4.96 -4.69
N ALA A 72 -1.73 -5.38 -4.06
CA ALA A 72 -1.60 -5.43 -2.61
C ALA A 72 -1.65 -4.04 -1.98
N TYR A 73 -0.94 -3.06 -2.55
CA TYR A 73 -0.96 -1.67 -2.09
C TYR A 73 -2.37 -1.06 -2.22
N GLN A 74 -3.01 -1.23 -3.38
CA GLN A 74 -4.38 -0.76 -3.64
C GLN A 74 -5.42 -1.32 -2.65
N ARG A 75 -5.32 -2.62 -2.30
CA ARG A 75 -6.15 -3.21 -1.25
C ARG A 75 -5.92 -2.58 0.13
N GLN A 76 -4.69 -2.18 0.44
CA GLN A 76 -4.39 -1.47 1.69
C GLN A 76 -4.96 -0.06 1.70
N VAL A 77 -4.96 0.64 0.56
CA VAL A 77 -5.62 1.95 0.41
C VAL A 77 -7.12 1.83 0.67
N LEU A 78 -7.79 0.85 0.06
CA LEU A 78 -9.21 0.58 0.31
C LEU A 78 -9.49 0.22 1.77
N ALA A 79 -8.65 -0.61 2.39
CA ALA A 79 -8.79 -0.95 3.80
C ALA A 79 -8.61 0.27 4.72
N ALA A 80 -7.72 1.20 4.39
CA ALA A 80 -7.56 2.45 5.11
C ALA A 80 -8.79 3.36 4.96
N CYS A 81 -9.36 3.45 3.76
CA CYS A 81 -10.62 4.15 3.51
C CYS A 81 -11.76 3.59 4.37
N ASP A 82 -11.92 2.27 4.40
CA ASP A 82 -12.95 1.60 5.19
C ASP A 82 -12.73 1.79 6.71
N ALA A 83 -11.47 1.78 7.17
CA ALA A 83 -11.14 2.05 8.57
C ALA A 83 -11.51 3.48 8.99
N ILE A 84 -11.26 4.47 8.14
CA ILE A 84 -11.66 5.86 8.39
C ILE A 84 -13.19 5.99 8.41
N ALA A 85 -13.88 5.43 7.41
CA ALA A 85 -15.34 5.48 7.33
C ALA A 85 -16.01 4.84 8.55
N SER A 86 -15.52 3.69 9.01
CA SER A 86 -16.03 3.00 10.20
C SER A 86 -15.74 3.75 11.51
N THR A 87 -14.58 4.39 11.62
CA THR A 87 -14.22 5.26 12.75
C THR A 87 -15.22 6.41 12.89
N ARG A 88 -15.57 7.05 11.78
CA ARG A 88 -16.57 8.13 11.76
C ARG A 88 -17.95 7.64 12.19
N ALA A 89 -18.46 6.60 11.53
CA ALA A 89 -19.75 6.03 11.86
C ALA A 89 -19.85 5.63 13.34
N THR A 90 -18.77 5.10 13.92
CA THR A 90 -18.72 4.73 15.34
C THR A 90 -18.84 5.95 16.25
N GLY A 91 -18.12 7.03 15.97
CA GLY A 91 -18.21 8.24 16.79
C GLY A 91 -19.53 8.98 16.63
N ASP A 92 -20.11 9.00 15.43
CA ASP A 92 -21.45 9.59 15.19
C ASP A 92 -22.52 8.85 16.01
N ASN A 93 -22.44 7.51 16.05
CA ASN A 93 -23.32 6.68 16.88
C ASN A 93 -23.06 6.82 18.39
N ALA A 94 -21.88 7.28 18.79
CA ALA A 94 -21.51 7.47 20.19
C ALA A 94 -22.02 8.80 20.77
N LEU A 95 -22.45 9.74 19.92
CA LEU A 95 -23.02 11.01 20.34
C LEU A 95 -24.37 10.80 21.00
N ARG A 96 -24.50 11.32 22.22
CA ARG A 96 -25.75 11.27 22.97
C ARG A 96 -26.38 12.65 23.02
N VAL A 97 -27.69 12.65 22.82
CA VAL A 97 -28.54 13.83 22.93
C VAL A 97 -29.38 13.68 24.19
N ASP A 98 -29.43 14.72 25.01
CA ASP A 98 -30.26 14.76 26.22
C ASP A 98 -31.76 14.88 25.86
N ASP A 99 -32.64 14.74 26.85
CA ASP A 99 -34.11 14.85 26.67
C ASP A 99 -34.57 16.21 26.10
N ARG A 100 -33.67 17.22 26.08
CA ARG A 100 -33.93 18.56 25.56
C ARG A 100 -33.31 18.78 24.17
N GLY A 101 -32.79 17.74 23.53
CA GLY A 101 -32.18 17.87 22.21
C GLY A 101 -30.78 18.47 22.22
N ARG A 102 -30.06 18.44 23.36
CA ARG A 102 -28.71 19.02 23.49
C ARG A 102 -27.62 17.97 23.60
N MET A 103 -26.46 18.29 23.05
CA MET A 103 -25.25 17.48 23.10
C MET A 103 -24.29 17.99 24.16
N SER A 104 -23.54 17.08 24.79
CA SER A 104 -22.43 17.44 25.68
C SER A 104 -21.20 17.87 24.88
N ARG A 105 -20.66 19.05 25.18
CA ARG A 105 -19.42 19.53 24.56
C ARG A 105 -18.24 18.65 24.84
N ASP A 106 -18.03 18.28 26.08
CA ASP A 106 -16.84 17.51 26.46
C ASP A 106 -16.88 16.11 25.83
N GLN A 107 -18.06 15.50 25.74
CA GLN A 107 -18.26 14.25 25.01
C GLN A 107 -17.96 14.42 23.51
N MET A 108 -18.53 15.45 22.86
CA MET A 108 -18.30 15.74 21.44
C MET A 108 -16.82 15.99 21.15
N VAL A 109 -16.16 16.86 21.94
CA VAL A 109 -14.73 17.16 21.80
C VAL A 109 -13.87 15.91 21.97
N SER A 110 -14.23 15.04 22.93
CA SER A 110 -13.53 13.76 23.13
C SER A 110 -13.70 12.83 21.92
N ILE A 111 -14.93 12.65 21.42
CA ILE A 111 -15.22 11.79 20.27
C ILE A 111 -14.50 12.31 19.02
N LEU A 112 -14.66 13.59 18.69
CA LEU A 112 -14.01 14.20 17.53
C LEU A 112 -12.48 14.14 17.63
N GLY A 113 -11.93 14.37 18.82
CA GLY A 113 -10.50 14.25 19.06
C GLY A 113 -9.97 12.83 18.83
N GLN A 114 -10.70 11.81 19.29
CA GLN A 114 -10.35 10.40 19.08
C GLN A 114 -10.47 9.99 17.61
N GLN A 115 -11.58 10.34 16.95
CA GLN A 115 -11.77 10.11 15.52
C GLN A 115 -10.62 10.73 14.73
N TRP A 116 -10.33 12.00 14.98
CA TRP A 116 -9.26 12.70 14.28
C TRP A 116 -7.88 12.06 14.48
N ALA A 117 -7.56 11.65 15.71
CA ALA A 117 -6.31 10.97 16.01
C ALA A 117 -6.20 9.62 15.28
N GLN A 118 -7.27 8.83 15.27
CA GLN A 118 -7.32 7.53 14.60
C GLN A 118 -7.25 7.65 13.07
N GLU A 119 -7.95 8.63 12.49
CA GLU A 119 -7.90 8.92 11.05
C GLU A 119 -6.50 9.37 10.63
N SER A 120 -5.92 10.33 11.37
CA SER A 120 -4.57 10.83 11.11
C SER A 120 -3.54 9.72 11.20
N GLU A 121 -3.65 8.85 12.19
CA GLU A 121 -2.75 7.73 12.36
C GLU A 121 -2.90 6.68 11.24
N THR A 122 -4.13 6.40 10.81
CA THR A 122 -4.41 5.49 9.68
C THR A 122 -3.78 6.01 8.40
N MET A 123 -3.98 7.31 8.11
CA MET A 123 -3.39 7.95 6.93
C MET A 123 -1.88 8.03 7.02
N ARG A 124 -1.31 8.39 8.18
CA ARG A 124 0.14 8.42 8.39
C ARG A 124 0.76 7.06 8.12
N ARG A 125 0.16 5.97 8.62
CA ARG A 125 0.62 4.60 8.37
C ARG A 125 0.48 4.16 6.92
N LEU A 126 -0.52 4.65 6.19
CA LEU A 126 -0.67 4.36 4.76
C LEU A 126 0.40 5.11 3.96
N LEU A 127 0.51 6.42 4.18
CA LEU A 127 1.40 7.30 3.43
C LEU A 127 2.89 7.04 3.71
N SER A 128 3.24 6.50 4.87
CA SER A 128 4.63 6.11 5.18
C SER A 128 5.08 4.80 4.52
N ARG A 129 4.20 4.08 3.82
CA ARG A 129 4.55 2.80 3.18
C ARG A 129 5.32 3.01 1.89
N GLU A 130 6.07 1.99 1.50
CA GLU A 130 6.71 1.96 0.20
C GLU A 130 5.65 1.93 -0.92
N VAL A 131 5.71 2.92 -1.80
CA VAL A 131 4.75 3.09 -2.90
C VAL A 131 5.29 2.43 -4.16
N PRO A 132 4.54 1.50 -4.78
CA PRO A 132 4.89 0.92 -6.08
C PRO A 132 5.13 2.01 -7.14
N GLU A 133 6.14 1.85 -8.00
CA GLU A 133 6.65 2.96 -8.83
C GLU A 133 5.61 3.69 -9.68
N GLY A 134 4.63 2.99 -10.25
CA GLY A 134 3.57 3.65 -11.02
C GLY A 134 2.24 3.74 -10.29
N LEU A 135 2.29 3.93 -8.97
CA LEU A 135 1.25 4.58 -8.17
C LEU A 135 1.79 5.86 -7.49
N ARG A 136 3.04 6.24 -7.78
CA ARG A 136 3.68 7.43 -7.17
C ARG A 136 2.96 8.74 -7.52
N PRO A 137 2.50 8.99 -8.76
CA PRO A 137 1.73 10.19 -9.08
C PRO A 137 0.45 10.29 -8.24
N GLU A 138 -0.38 9.25 -8.25
CA GLU A 138 -1.65 9.18 -7.54
C GLU A 138 -1.44 9.28 -6.02
N TRP A 139 -0.35 8.71 -5.52
CA TRP A 139 0.03 8.83 -4.12
C TRP A 139 0.34 10.27 -3.72
N ARG A 140 1.07 11.02 -4.55
CA ARG A 140 1.38 12.44 -4.28
C ARG A 140 0.11 13.29 -4.31
N GLU A 141 -0.83 12.98 -5.20
CA GLU A 141 -2.11 13.66 -5.26
C GLU A 141 -2.94 13.38 -4.01
N ALA A 142 -2.99 12.13 -3.55
CA ALA A 142 -3.64 11.76 -2.30
C ALA A 142 -2.99 12.43 -1.08
N GLU A 143 -1.66 12.47 -1.03
CA GLU A 143 -0.92 13.18 0.03
C GLU A 143 -1.21 14.69 0.01
N ALA A 144 -1.16 15.32 -1.16
CA ALA A 144 -1.44 16.75 -1.31
C ALA A 144 -2.89 17.09 -0.94
N ALA A 145 -3.84 16.23 -1.28
CA ALA A 145 -5.25 16.40 -0.89
C ALA A 145 -5.48 16.14 0.61
N TRP A 146 -4.65 15.34 1.26
CA TRP A 146 -4.71 15.10 2.71
C TRP A 146 -4.18 16.28 3.54
N GLN A 147 -3.14 16.96 3.08
CA GLN A 147 -2.52 18.09 3.79
C GLN A 147 -3.51 19.15 4.31
N PRO A 148 -4.40 19.74 3.50
CA PRO A 148 -5.34 20.75 4.01
C PRO A 148 -6.30 20.20 5.07
N ILE A 149 -6.70 18.92 4.94
CA ILE A 149 -7.56 18.24 5.91
C ILE A 149 -6.83 18.13 7.26
N THR A 150 -5.52 17.84 7.27
CA THR A 150 -4.73 17.75 8.51
C THR A 150 -4.73 19.02 9.36
N VAL A 151 -4.81 20.17 8.69
CA VAL A 151 -4.87 21.47 9.35
C VAL A 151 -6.28 21.77 9.86
N ARG A 152 -7.31 21.30 9.16
CA ARG A 152 -8.72 21.60 9.47
C ARG A 152 -9.29 20.76 10.61
N GLY A 153 -8.93 19.48 10.70
CA GLY A 153 -9.42 18.59 11.76
C GLY A 153 -9.26 19.17 13.18
N PRO A 154 -8.05 19.62 13.58
CA PRO A 154 -7.84 20.26 14.87
C PRO A 154 -8.61 21.57 15.06
N ARG A 155 -8.80 22.35 13.99
CA ARG A 155 -9.60 23.58 14.02
C ARG A 155 -11.07 23.29 14.29
N TYR A 156 -11.62 22.22 13.71
CA TYR A 156 -12.98 21.78 13.98
C TYR A 156 -13.17 21.42 15.46
N VAL A 157 -12.26 20.61 16.02
CA VAL A 157 -12.27 20.27 17.46
C VAL A 157 -12.17 21.53 18.33
N SER A 158 -11.31 22.48 17.95
CA SER A 158 -11.17 23.75 18.65
C SER A 158 -12.42 24.63 18.57
N ALA A 159 -13.12 24.63 17.44
CA ALA A 159 -14.35 25.39 17.25
C ALA A 159 -15.46 24.85 18.17
N VAL A 160 -15.60 23.51 18.25
CA VAL A 160 -16.53 22.87 19.18
C VAL A 160 -16.19 23.15 20.65
N ARG A 161 -14.91 23.25 21.01
CA ARG A 161 -14.51 23.68 22.37
C ARG A 161 -15.00 25.09 22.74
N GLY A 162 -15.26 25.95 21.76
CA GLY A 162 -15.82 27.28 21.97
C GLY A 162 -17.33 27.28 22.23
N LEU A 163 -18.02 26.15 22.06
CA LEU A 163 -19.44 26.04 22.37
C LEU A 163 -19.70 26.01 23.89
N PRO A 164 -20.93 26.33 24.33
CA PRO A 164 -21.38 26.08 25.70
C PRO A 164 -21.25 24.59 26.09
N ASP A 165 -21.21 24.29 27.39
CA ASP A 165 -21.06 22.92 27.92
C ASP A 165 -22.14 21.94 27.38
N ALA A 166 -23.34 22.46 27.14
CA ALA A 166 -24.42 21.77 26.45
C ALA A 166 -24.96 22.65 25.33
N PHE A 167 -25.02 22.13 24.11
CA PHE A 167 -25.42 22.90 22.92
C PHE A 167 -26.39 22.14 22.02
N THR A 168 -27.15 22.85 21.19
CA THR A 168 -28.06 22.27 20.21
C THR A 168 -27.35 21.96 18.89
N GLN A 169 -27.96 21.10 18.08
CA GLN A 169 -27.51 20.83 16.72
C GLN A 169 -27.36 22.13 15.89
N GLU A 170 -28.29 23.08 16.03
CA GLU A 170 -28.23 24.36 15.31
C GLU A 170 -26.99 25.21 15.70
N GLN A 171 -26.59 25.18 16.98
CA GLN A 171 -25.38 25.87 17.44
C GLN A 171 -24.11 25.19 16.89
N LEU A 172 -24.11 23.86 16.83
CA LEU A 172 -23.04 23.11 16.17
C LEU A 172 -22.98 23.50 14.69
N GLU A 173 -24.09 23.41 13.97
CA GLU A 173 -24.17 23.74 12.54
C GLU A 173 -23.61 25.12 12.24
N ARG A 174 -23.94 26.15 13.04
CA ARG A 174 -23.37 27.50 12.90
C ARG A 174 -21.84 27.51 13.01
N VAL A 175 -21.29 26.91 14.06
CA VAL A 175 -19.83 26.85 14.27
C VAL A 175 -19.14 26.01 13.20
N THR A 176 -19.78 24.93 12.74
CA THR A 176 -19.25 24.08 11.69
C THR A 176 -19.38 24.71 10.31
N ALA A 177 -20.38 25.56 10.08
CA ALA A 177 -20.54 26.31 8.84
C ALA A 177 -19.37 27.28 8.64
N ASP A 178 -18.87 27.92 9.71
CA ASP A 178 -17.67 28.76 9.63
C ASP A 178 -16.42 27.94 9.26
N VAL A 179 -16.33 26.71 9.77
CA VAL A 179 -15.24 25.78 9.42
C VAL A 179 -15.43 25.19 8.02
N ALA A 180 -16.66 25.00 7.55
CA ALA A 180 -17.00 24.43 6.25
C ALA A 180 -16.94 25.46 5.10
N ALA A 181 -17.32 26.71 5.36
CA ALA A 181 -17.23 27.84 4.43
C ALA A 181 -15.80 28.11 3.95
N ALA A 182 -14.80 27.61 4.69
CA ALA A 182 -13.42 27.60 4.26
C ALA A 182 -13.06 26.47 3.26
N GLY A 183 -14.02 25.73 2.70
CA GLY A 183 -13.78 24.68 1.68
C GLY A 183 -13.76 23.22 2.18
N GLY A 184 -14.37 22.92 3.32
CA GLY A 184 -14.25 21.61 3.98
C GLY A 184 -14.79 20.44 3.15
N TYR A 185 -15.96 20.62 2.53
CA TYR A 185 -16.57 19.62 1.66
C TYR A 185 -15.75 19.39 0.37
N GLU A 186 -15.26 20.46 -0.25
CA GLU A 186 -14.47 20.36 -1.47
C GLU A 186 -13.13 19.64 -1.23
N GLU A 187 -12.51 19.86 -0.07
CA GLU A 187 -11.29 19.17 0.34
C GLU A 187 -11.52 17.67 0.55
N TRP A 188 -12.57 17.29 1.28
CA TRP A 188 -12.91 15.88 1.49
C TRP A 188 -13.28 15.17 0.19
N SER A 189 -14.04 15.82 -0.68
CA SER A 189 -14.36 15.30 -2.01
C SER A 189 -13.11 15.10 -2.86
N ARG A 190 -12.20 16.09 -2.91
CA ARG A 190 -10.91 15.97 -3.63
C ARG A 190 -10.06 14.84 -3.08
N PHE A 191 -9.96 14.73 -1.76
CA PHE A 191 -9.20 13.68 -1.11
C PHE A 191 -9.79 12.28 -1.38
N ARG A 192 -11.11 12.14 -1.31
CA ARG A 192 -11.79 10.88 -1.68
C ARG A 192 -11.55 10.49 -3.13
N SER A 193 -11.58 11.45 -4.05
CA SER A 193 -11.28 11.19 -5.46
C SER A 193 -9.84 10.70 -5.64
N ALA A 194 -8.86 11.43 -5.09
CA ALA A 194 -7.45 11.05 -5.17
C ALA A 194 -7.17 9.67 -4.53
N MET A 195 -7.82 9.37 -3.40
CA MET A 195 -7.72 8.05 -2.76
C MET A 195 -8.37 6.94 -3.59
N SER A 196 -9.47 7.24 -4.30
CA SER A 196 -10.12 6.27 -5.19
C SER A 196 -9.27 5.97 -6.42
N GLU A 197 -8.62 7.00 -6.98
CA GLU A 197 -7.67 6.85 -8.08
C GLU A 197 -6.45 6.03 -7.64
N LEU A 198 -5.85 6.37 -6.49
CA LEU A 198 -4.75 5.61 -5.91
C LEU A 198 -5.12 4.15 -5.63
N ALA A 199 -6.35 3.90 -5.18
CA ALA A 199 -6.88 2.56 -4.93
C ALA A 199 -7.22 1.77 -6.19
N GLY A 200 -7.36 2.42 -7.35
CA GLY A 200 -7.93 1.81 -8.55
C GLY A 200 -9.38 1.34 -8.35
N GLY A 201 -10.13 1.98 -7.44
CA GLY A 201 -11.49 1.59 -7.06
C GLY A 201 -12.12 2.59 -6.09
N THR A 202 -13.43 2.48 -5.87
CA THR A 202 -14.16 3.47 -5.05
C THR A 202 -13.79 3.39 -3.57
N CYS A 203 -13.25 4.48 -3.03
CA CYS A 203 -12.94 4.66 -1.62
C CYS A 203 -14.19 5.18 -0.87
N LYS A 204 -14.59 4.53 0.23
CA LYS A 204 -15.81 4.84 1.01
C LYS A 204 -15.68 6.02 1.98
N LEU A 205 -14.76 6.94 1.71
CA LEU A 205 -14.66 8.15 2.53
C LEU A 205 -15.92 9.01 2.38
N PRO A 206 -16.34 9.72 3.44
CA PRO A 206 -17.42 10.71 3.32
C PRO A 206 -17.06 11.79 2.30
N ALA A 207 -18.08 12.27 1.59
CA ALA A 207 -17.97 13.42 0.68
C ALA A 207 -17.80 14.72 1.48
#